data_AF-A0A2E3DMB0-F1
#
_entry.id   AF-A0A2E3DMB0-F1
#
_cell.length_a   1.000
_cell.length_b   1.000
_cell.length_c   1.000
_cell.angle_alpha   90.00
_cell.angle_beta   90.00
_cell.angle_gamma   90.00
#
_symmetry.space_group_name_H-M   'P 1'
#
loop_
_entity.id
_entity.type
_entity.pdbx_description
1 polymer ?
#
loop_
_entity_poly.entity_id
_entity_poly.type
_entity_poly.pdbx_seq_one_letter_code
_entity_poly.pdbx_strand_id
1 'polypeptide(L)'
;MVLIVVRLCLWHVYLDKNDKRDRKFIQGKEAVTGMHCANDRSRWATVVALVHHHTFAIDEVDPLRGKHGNWGTIDKVYHADKSGTERFYSSKPPLYNLVLAGQYWIIHAVTGLNILEHPMPIIKLLTLVNQGIPLLVILICLAKVGTEIIENRRLYSLYLVAITFGTFLTTFAVTLNNHIPAALFALLAILECRQLVNDTSNSKSYAIVGLYAALCVTFELPALALLLLLGIWCLTLDFKRTIAFGVPPILLVATIYLGINKVAHDSWRPPYAHRADNTVLEVLSIEDGDSLLSGILPDNVDLFSGSMPGIGNYRIEPHPSDGRWRIYDYGNNVRYAMLRKESTYEIRGWDNWYDYEVNGRKSYWLPGQASGVDLGESSRVTYLFNLTIGHHGFFSLSPILLFGLAGIFSQLRTKNSFWKPLARITLALTVILLIFYVLRPLQDRNYGGVASGFRWMFWLIPLYSLFLAKCIHSSRRSFFLLLIFLIALVVSIYSAHYGFLNPWQNPWPYSN
;
A
#
# COMPACT_ATOMS: atom_id res chain seq x y z
N MET A 1 16.08 -5.25 23.98
CA MET A 1 17.20 -5.63 23.12
C MET A 1 17.22 -7.12 22.80
N VAL A 2 17.40 -8.04 23.76
CA VAL A 2 17.47 -9.50 23.47
C VAL A 2 16.29 -10.04 22.67
N LEU A 3 15.03 -9.72 23.03
CA LEU A 3 13.85 -10.19 22.28
C LEU A 3 13.77 -9.66 20.84
N ILE A 4 14.23 -8.42 20.64
CA ILE A 4 14.31 -7.79 19.32
C ILE A 4 15.41 -8.49 18.50
N VAL A 5 16.57 -8.73 19.11
CA VAL A 5 17.66 -9.49 18.50
C VAL A 5 17.23 -10.91 18.17
N VAL A 6 16.49 -11.61 19.05
CA VAL A 6 15.93 -12.95 18.75
C VAL A 6 14.98 -12.89 17.55
N ARG A 7 14.12 -11.87 17.46
CA ARG A 7 13.23 -11.68 16.30
C ARG A 7 13.99 -11.42 15.00
N LEU A 8 15.03 -10.58 15.04
CA LEU A 8 15.93 -10.33 13.91
C LEU A 8 16.75 -11.57 13.57
N CYS A 9 17.19 -12.33 14.57
CA CYS A 9 17.87 -13.60 14.39
C CYS A 9 16.93 -14.59 13.72
N LEU A 10 15.62 -14.63 14.01
CA LEU A 10 14.66 -15.47 13.28
C LEU A 10 14.54 -15.13 11.78
N TRP A 11 14.99 -13.95 11.32
CA TRP A 11 15.21 -13.68 9.89
C TRP A 11 16.44 -14.38 9.30
N HIS A 12 17.26 -15.10 10.08
CA HIS A 12 18.29 -15.97 9.51
C HIS A 12 17.66 -17.01 8.56
N VAL A 13 16.44 -17.47 8.86
CA VAL A 13 15.65 -18.35 7.97
C VAL A 13 15.37 -17.67 6.63
N TYR A 14 15.14 -16.36 6.65
CA TYR A 14 15.00 -15.57 5.44
C TYR A 14 16.31 -15.51 4.67
N LEU A 15 17.49 -15.68 5.28
CA LEU A 15 18.77 -15.73 4.55
C LEU A 15 19.24 -17.16 4.23
N ASP A 16 18.56 -18.19 4.77
CA ASP A 16 18.91 -19.59 4.58
C ASP A 16 18.41 -20.11 3.22
N LYS A 17 19.37 -20.33 2.31
CA LYS A 17 19.13 -20.88 0.95
C LYS A 17 18.56 -22.31 0.98
N ASN A 18 18.64 -23.01 2.12
CA ASN A 18 18.26 -24.41 2.27
C ASN A 18 16.98 -24.61 3.12
N ASP A 19 16.27 -23.56 3.55
CA ASP A 19 15.09 -23.76 4.37
C ASP A 19 13.97 -24.48 3.59
N LYS A 20 13.44 -25.58 4.15
CA LYS A 20 12.44 -26.42 3.48
C LYS A 20 11.08 -25.73 3.31
N ARG A 21 10.76 -24.71 4.11
CA ARG A 21 9.51 -23.92 4.02
C ARG A 21 9.59 -22.94 2.87
N ASP A 22 10.75 -22.30 2.68
CA ASP A 22 11.05 -21.51 1.47
C ASP A 22 11.00 -22.43 0.22
N ARG A 23 11.50 -23.67 0.34
CA ARG A 23 11.42 -24.70 -0.73
C ARG A 23 10.03 -25.27 -1.04
N LYS A 24 9.08 -25.21 -0.11
CA LYS A 24 7.69 -25.62 -0.39
C LYS A 24 6.94 -24.55 -1.20
N PHE A 25 7.31 -23.28 -1.02
CA PHE A 25 6.90 -22.16 -1.86
C PHE A 25 7.59 -22.17 -3.25
N ILE A 26 8.77 -22.81 -3.37
CA ILE A 26 9.60 -22.92 -4.59
C ILE A 26 8.96 -23.69 -5.75
N GLN A 27 7.89 -24.46 -5.56
CA GLN A 27 7.22 -25.14 -6.68
C GLN A 27 6.70 -24.17 -7.76
N GLY A 28 6.68 -22.84 -7.51
CA GLY A 28 6.21 -21.79 -8.44
C GLY A 28 7.23 -20.74 -8.96
N LYS A 29 8.56 -20.94 -8.96
CA LYS A 29 9.58 -19.98 -9.51
C LYS A 29 9.67 -18.57 -8.84
N GLU A 30 8.84 -18.25 -7.86
CA GLU A 30 8.81 -16.92 -7.21
C GLU A 30 9.88 -16.75 -6.11
N ALA A 31 10.18 -17.80 -5.34
CA ALA A 31 11.13 -17.70 -4.23
C ALA A 31 12.58 -17.43 -4.67
N VAL A 32 12.98 -17.82 -5.89
CA VAL A 32 14.38 -17.69 -6.38
C VAL A 32 14.87 -16.25 -6.39
N THR A 33 13.95 -15.29 -6.40
CA THR A 33 14.26 -13.86 -6.40
C THR A 33 14.24 -13.22 -5.01
N GLY A 34 13.59 -13.83 -4.02
CA GLY A 34 13.26 -13.17 -2.75
C GLY A 34 12.03 -12.24 -2.83
N MET A 35 11.30 -12.26 -3.94
CA MET A 35 10.03 -11.53 -4.11
C MET A 35 8.86 -12.42 -3.73
N HIS A 36 7.94 -11.91 -2.90
CA HIS A 36 6.88 -12.76 -2.33
C HIS A 36 5.50 -12.63 -2.99
N CYS A 37 5.27 -11.61 -3.82
CA CYS A 37 4.00 -11.44 -4.51
C CYS A 37 4.12 -10.52 -5.73
N ALA A 38 3.03 -10.39 -6.50
CA ALA A 38 2.95 -9.45 -7.61
C ALA A 38 3.18 -7.98 -7.22
N ASN A 39 2.73 -7.58 -6.04
CA ASN A 39 2.90 -6.22 -5.50
C ASN A 39 4.38 -5.87 -5.30
N ASP A 40 5.14 -6.84 -4.79
CA ASP A 40 6.59 -6.81 -4.58
C ASP A 40 7.31 -6.77 -5.93
N ARG A 41 7.00 -7.73 -6.83
CA ARG A 41 7.56 -7.81 -8.19
C ARG A 41 7.37 -6.53 -8.99
N SER A 42 6.23 -5.87 -8.86
CA SER A 42 5.94 -4.60 -9.56
C SER A 42 6.92 -3.48 -9.19
N ARG A 43 7.31 -3.39 -7.91
CA ARG A 43 8.31 -2.41 -7.45
C ARG A 43 9.70 -2.78 -7.93
N TRP A 44 10.10 -4.05 -7.78
CA TRP A 44 11.41 -4.52 -8.22
C TRP A 44 11.60 -4.40 -9.74
N ALA A 45 10.57 -4.66 -10.53
CA ALA A 45 10.63 -4.47 -11.98
C ALA A 45 10.96 -3.01 -12.34
N THR A 46 10.37 -2.05 -11.61
CA THR A 46 10.69 -0.61 -11.77
C THR A 46 12.12 -0.30 -11.33
N VAL A 47 12.59 -0.90 -10.23
CA VAL A 47 13.97 -0.73 -9.74
C VAL A 47 14.98 -1.19 -10.79
N VAL A 48 14.77 -2.35 -11.39
CA VAL A 48 15.61 -2.88 -12.47
C VAL A 48 15.54 -1.97 -13.69
N ALA A 49 14.33 -1.57 -14.11
CA ALA A 49 14.13 -0.69 -15.26
C ALA A 49 14.87 0.65 -15.11
N LEU A 50 14.83 1.26 -13.92
CA LEU A 50 15.51 2.52 -13.66
C LEU A 50 17.03 2.38 -13.72
N VAL A 51 17.58 1.30 -13.16
CA VAL A 51 19.04 1.12 -13.05
C VAL A 51 19.66 0.62 -14.35
N HIS A 52 19.00 -0.32 -15.04
CA HIS A 52 19.57 -0.99 -16.23
C HIS A 52 19.05 -0.45 -17.56
N HIS A 53 17.86 0.16 -17.57
CA HIS A 53 17.20 0.63 -18.80
C HIS A 53 16.91 2.14 -18.77
N HIS A 54 17.25 2.83 -17.68
CA HIS A 54 17.04 4.27 -17.50
C HIS A 54 15.61 4.73 -17.79
N THR A 55 14.63 3.89 -17.47
CA THR A 55 13.21 4.16 -17.72
C THR A 55 12.32 3.65 -16.57
N PHE A 56 11.12 4.23 -16.44
CA PHE A 56 10.07 3.68 -15.57
C PHE A 56 9.30 2.54 -16.24
N ALA A 57 9.40 2.41 -17.57
CA ALA A 57 8.74 1.35 -18.31
C ALA A 57 9.39 -0.01 -17.99
N ILE A 58 8.56 -1.01 -17.72
CA ILE A 58 8.98 -2.34 -17.28
C ILE A 58 8.92 -3.38 -18.40
N ASP A 59 8.83 -2.95 -19.67
CA ASP A 59 8.64 -3.84 -20.83
C ASP A 59 9.72 -4.91 -20.95
N GLU A 60 10.98 -4.56 -20.67
CA GLU A 60 12.12 -5.48 -20.74
C GLU A 60 12.21 -6.43 -19.53
N VAL A 61 11.60 -6.04 -18.40
CA VAL A 61 11.77 -6.73 -17.11
C VAL A 61 10.58 -7.64 -16.79
N ASP A 62 9.35 -7.17 -16.96
CA ASP A 62 8.12 -7.93 -16.69
C ASP A 62 8.03 -9.28 -17.43
N PRO A 63 8.56 -9.47 -18.66
CA PRO A 63 8.55 -10.76 -19.34
C PRO A 63 9.55 -11.78 -18.77
N LEU A 64 10.54 -11.36 -17.98
CA LEU A 64 11.65 -12.22 -17.60
C LEU A 64 11.18 -13.40 -16.72
N ARG A 65 11.47 -14.62 -17.18
CA ARG A 65 11.20 -15.89 -16.50
C ARG A 65 12.42 -16.78 -16.63
N GLY A 66 12.70 -17.61 -15.64
CA GLY A 66 13.68 -18.70 -15.80
C GLY A 66 14.38 -19.08 -14.50
N LYS A 67 15.64 -19.51 -14.63
CA LYS A 67 16.53 -19.88 -13.52
C LYS A 67 16.69 -18.76 -12.49
N HIS A 68 16.71 -17.51 -12.95
CA HIS A 68 16.86 -16.33 -12.09
C HIS A 68 15.50 -15.77 -11.62
N GLY A 69 14.43 -16.58 -11.74
CA GLY A 69 13.12 -16.34 -11.15
C GLY A 69 12.10 -15.67 -12.08
N ASN A 70 10.95 -15.32 -11.49
CA ASN A 70 9.81 -14.71 -12.15
C ASN A 70 9.71 -13.22 -11.78
N TRP A 71 9.82 -12.35 -12.78
CA TRP A 71 9.72 -10.89 -12.63
C TRP A 71 8.34 -10.30 -12.96
N GLY A 72 7.44 -11.10 -13.52
CA GLY A 72 6.17 -10.61 -14.00
C GLY A 72 5.17 -10.29 -12.92
N THR A 73 4.35 -9.27 -13.18
CA THR A 73 3.37 -8.80 -12.21
C THR A 73 2.00 -8.57 -12.84
N ILE A 74 0.95 -8.82 -12.06
CA ILE A 74 -0.42 -8.36 -12.36
C ILE A 74 -0.64 -6.91 -11.90
N ASP A 75 0.24 -6.39 -11.04
CA ASP A 75 0.16 -5.04 -10.47
C ASP A 75 0.83 -4.03 -11.41
N LYS A 76 0.40 -4.00 -12.67
CA LYS A 76 0.89 -3.11 -13.72
C LYS A 76 -0.23 -2.47 -14.51
N VAL A 77 0.11 -1.37 -15.15
CA VAL A 77 -0.74 -0.60 -16.07
C VAL A 77 -0.06 -0.54 -17.43
N TYR A 78 -0.82 -0.26 -18.47
CA TYR A 78 -0.31 -0.07 -19.83
C TYR A 78 -0.83 1.27 -20.31
N HIS A 79 0.02 2.21 -20.71
CA HIS A 79 -0.39 3.51 -21.26
C HIS A 79 0.72 4.13 -22.10
N ALA A 80 0.38 5.15 -22.89
CA ALA A 80 1.32 5.90 -23.70
C ALA A 80 2.31 6.72 -22.85
N ASP A 81 3.56 6.79 -23.30
CA ASP A 81 4.57 7.73 -22.80
C ASP A 81 4.48 9.09 -23.53
N LYS A 82 5.42 10.00 -23.24
CA LYS A 82 5.46 11.34 -23.86
C LYS A 82 5.68 11.33 -25.39
N SER A 83 6.25 10.25 -25.93
CA SER A 83 6.39 10.03 -27.37
C SER A 83 5.14 9.40 -27.99
N GLY A 84 4.12 9.11 -27.16
CA GLY A 84 2.94 8.36 -27.52
C GLY A 84 3.17 6.84 -27.46
N THR A 85 4.39 6.35 -27.31
CA THR A 85 4.64 4.90 -27.33
C THR A 85 3.98 4.24 -26.13
N GLU A 86 3.18 3.22 -26.36
CA GLU A 86 2.53 2.47 -25.28
C GLU A 86 3.50 1.52 -24.60
N ARG A 87 3.49 1.54 -23.27
CA ARG A 87 4.48 0.86 -22.43
C ARG A 87 3.82 0.29 -21.19
N PHE A 88 4.37 -0.80 -20.66
CA PHE A 88 3.99 -1.31 -19.35
C PHE A 88 4.68 -0.53 -18.25
N TYR A 89 3.94 -0.18 -17.20
CA TYR A 89 4.47 0.47 -16.00
C TYR A 89 3.97 -0.22 -14.73
N SER A 90 4.72 -0.06 -13.64
CA SER A 90 4.23 -0.43 -12.31
C SER A 90 2.97 0.37 -11.94
N SER A 91 2.02 -0.28 -11.30
CA SER A 91 0.86 0.39 -10.70
C SER A 91 1.17 1.10 -9.37
N LYS A 92 2.39 0.97 -8.84
CA LYS A 92 2.78 1.51 -7.53
C LYS A 92 3.31 2.93 -7.66
N PRO A 93 3.13 3.78 -6.64
CA PRO A 93 3.73 5.11 -6.63
C PRO A 93 5.24 5.06 -6.90
N PRO A 94 5.74 5.88 -7.84
CA PRO A 94 7.12 5.76 -8.31
C PRO A 94 8.17 6.29 -7.32
N LEU A 95 7.80 7.16 -6.37
CA LEU A 95 8.76 7.73 -5.40
C LEU A 95 9.48 6.65 -4.60
N TYR A 96 8.77 5.66 -4.06
CA TYR A 96 9.42 4.62 -3.28
C TYR A 96 10.32 3.73 -4.16
N ASN A 97 9.89 3.44 -5.39
CA ASN A 97 10.68 2.68 -6.36
C ASN A 97 11.97 3.42 -6.73
N LEU A 98 11.92 4.75 -6.86
CA LEU A 98 13.08 5.57 -7.16
C LEU A 98 14.10 5.57 -6.02
N VAL A 99 13.64 5.64 -4.76
CA VAL A 99 14.53 5.53 -3.59
C VAL A 99 15.22 4.16 -3.55
N LEU A 100 14.48 3.09 -3.81
CA LEU A 100 15.04 1.74 -3.89
C LEU A 100 16.02 1.58 -5.06
N ALA A 101 15.72 2.18 -6.21
CA ALA A 101 16.60 2.20 -7.37
C ALA A 101 17.92 2.90 -7.08
N GLY A 102 17.89 4.04 -6.37
CA GLY A 102 19.11 4.72 -5.93
C GLY A 102 19.98 3.85 -5.01
N GLN A 103 19.36 3.13 -4.06
CA GLN A 103 20.09 2.21 -3.19
C GLN A 103 20.68 1.02 -3.97
N TYR A 104 19.92 0.43 -4.87
CA TYR A 104 20.41 -0.66 -5.73
C TYR A 104 21.53 -0.18 -6.65
N TRP A 105 21.41 1.01 -7.25
CA TRP A 105 22.43 1.61 -8.10
C TRP A 105 23.76 1.76 -7.37
N ILE A 106 23.75 2.22 -6.11
CA ILE A 106 24.96 2.30 -5.28
C ILE A 106 25.58 0.91 -5.09
N ILE A 107 24.78 -0.09 -4.73
CA ILE A 107 25.26 -1.47 -4.55
C ILE A 107 25.90 -1.97 -5.86
N HIS A 108 25.21 -1.81 -6.97
CA HIS A 108 25.67 -2.25 -8.29
C HIS A 108 26.97 -1.54 -8.69
N ALA A 109 27.05 -0.22 -8.55
CA ALA A 109 28.22 0.58 -8.90
C ALA A 109 29.45 0.25 -8.05
N VAL A 110 29.28 -0.06 -6.76
CA VAL A 110 30.39 -0.33 -5.84
C VAL A 110 30.85 -1.79 -5.90
N THR A 111 29.93 -2.74 -6.07
CA THR A 111 30.22 -4.18 -5.93
C THR A 111 30.22 -4.94 -7.24
N GLY A 112 29.68 -4.36 -8.32
CA GLY A 112 29.41 -5.06 -9.58
C GLY A 112 28.26 -6.07 -9.50
N LEU A 113 27.59 -6.24 -8.35
CA LEU A 113 26.51 -7.22 -8.20
C LEU A 113 25.29 -6.84 -9.05
N ASN A 114 24.89 -7.74 -9.94
CA ASN A 114 23.72 -7.57 -10.80
C ASN A 114 22.49 -8.29 -10.22
N ILE A 115 21.40 -7.55 -9.99
CA ILE A 115 20.14 -8.10 -9.46
C ILE A 115 19.46 -9.09 -10.42
N LEU A 116 19.70 -9.00 -11.73
CA LEU A 116 19.15 -9.96 -12.69
C LEU A 116 19.88 -11.31 -12.64
N GLU A 117 21.15 -11.33 -12.23
CA GLU A 117 21.96 -12.53 -12.10
C GLU A 117 21.86 -13.13 -10.69
N HIS A 118 21.85 -12.26 -9.67
CA HIS A 118 21.83 -12.60 -8.26
C HIS A 118 20.70 -11.88 -7.51
N PRO A 119 19.42 -12.15 -7.85
CA PRO A 119 18.28 -11.39 -7.31
C PRO A 119 18.15 -11.55 -5.80
N MET A 120 18.23 -12.78 -5.31
CA MET A 120 18.03 -13.12 -3.90
C MET A 120 18.87 -12.28 -2.92
N PRO A 121 20.21 -12.27 -2.97
CA PRO A 121 21.01 -11.52 -1.99
C PRO A 121 20.72 -10.00 -2.03
N ILE A 122 20.52 -9.42 -3.22
CA ILE A 122 20.27 -7.99 -3.37
C ILE A 122 18.88 -7.63 -2.84
N ILE A 123 17.84 -8.37 -3.24
CA ILE A 123 16.46 -8.12 -2.82
C ILE A 123 16.33 -8.29 -1.30
N LYS A 124 16.96 -9.33 -0.73
CA LYS A 124 16.93 -9.56 0.72
C LYS A 124 17.65 -8.46 1.49
N LEU A 125 18.80 -7.98 1.00
CA LEU A 125 19.53 -6.86 1.61
C LEU A 125 18.70 -5.58 1.57
N LEU A 126 18.16 -5.21 0.42
CA LEU A 126 17.35 -4.01 0.29
C LEU A 126 16.04 -4.11 1.08
N THR A 127 15.42 -5.29 1.15
CA THR A 127 14.26 -5.52 2.02
C THR A 127 14.62 -5.33 3.49
N LEU A 128 15.75 -5.86 3.96
CA LEU A 128 16.25 -5.64 5.32
C LEU A 128 16.45 -4.15 5.62
N VAL A 129 17.05 -3.40 4.69
CA VAL A 129 17.29 -1.95 4.84
C VAL A 129 15.97 -1.17 4.91
N ASN A 130 15.00 -1.49 4.05
CA ASN A 130 13.78 -0.68 3.90
C ASN A 130 12.57 -1.17 4.69
N GLN A 131 12.66 -2.35 5.31
CA GLN A 131 11.59 -2.94 6.10
C GLN A 131 12.10 -3.32 7.48
N GLY A 132 13.24 -4.03 7.52
CA GLY A 132 13.78 -4.54 8.77
C GLY A 132 14.33 -3.48 9.70
N ILE A 133 15.11 -2.52 9.18
CA ILE A 133 15.60 -1.38 9.95
C ILE A 133 14.44 -0.47 10.40
N PRO A 134 13.49 -0.06 9.54
CA PRO A 134 12.29 0.65 9.98
C PRO A 134 11.50 -0.05 11.08
N LEU A 135 11.30 -1.37 10.97
CA LEU A 135 10.67 -2.16 12.03
C LEU A 135 11.47 -2.07 13.35
N LEU A 136 12.79 -2.22 13.28
CA LEU A 136 13.65 -2.10 14.45
C LEU A 136 13.50 -0.74 15.13
N VAL A 137 13.48 0.35 14.35
CA VAL A 137 13.27 1.70 14.86
C VAL A 137 11.89 1.83 15.53
N ILE A 138 10.82 1.33 14.90
CA ILE A 138 9.47 1.27 15.50
C ILE A 138 9.51 0.59 16.86
N LEU A 139 10.10 -0.61 16.94
CA LEU A 139 10.17 -1.40 18.17
C LEU A 139 10.99 -0.70 19.27
N ILE A 140 12.10 -0.04 18.91
CA ILE A 140 12.90 0.73 19.87
C ILE A 140 12.11 1.92 20.41
N CYS A 141 11.45 2.68 19.53
CA CYS A 141 10.61 3.81 19.92
C CYS A 141 9.47 3.39 20.86
N LEU A 142 8.74 2.33 20.50
CA LEU A 142 7.69 1.77 21.35
C LEU A 142 8.23 1.25 22.68
N ALA A 143 9.37 0.55 22.68
CA ALA A 143 10.01 0.06 23.89
C ALA A 143 10.43 1.19 24.84
N LYS A 144 10.95 2.30 24.31
CA LYS A 144 11.31 3.52 25.07
C LYS A 144 10.08 4.16 25.71
N VAL A 145 9.01 4.37 24.94
CA VAL A 145 7.75 4.89 25.51
C VAL A 145 7.18 3.92 26.54
N GLY A 146 7.29 2.61 26.29
CA GLY A 146 6.87 1.57 27.23
C GLY A 146 7.60 1.64 28.58
N THR A 147 8.91 1.93 28.60
CA THR A 147 9.67 2.07 29.86
C THR A 147 9.20 3.24 30.72
N GLU A 148 8.68 4.29 30.11
CA GLU A 148 8.16 5.46 30.83
C GLU A 148 6.76 5.23 31.40
N ILE A 149 6.03 4.24 30.90
CA ILE A 149 4.63 3.97 31.26
C ILE A 149 4.50 2.75 32.16
N ILE A 150 5.31 1.71 31.92
CA ILE A 150 5.14 0.39 32.54
C ILE A 150 6.23 0.17 33.58
N GLU A 151 5.93 0.49 34.84
CA GLU A 151 6.86 0.31 35.96
C GLU A 151 7.14 -1.17 36.27
N ASN A 152 6.14 -2.04 36.08
CA ASN A 152 6.27 -3.44 36.44
C ASN A 152 7.07 -4.23 35.38
N ARG A 153 8.26 -4.73 35.75
CA ARG A 153 9.15 -5.49 34.86
C ARG A 153 8.49 -6.67 34.14
N ARG A 154 7.61 -7.42 34.80
CA ARG A 154 6.92 -8.57 34.18
C ARG A 154 5.93 -8.11 33.11
N LEU A 155 5.15 -7.07 33.40
CA LEU A 155 4.25 -6.47 32.41
C LEU A 155 5.01 -5.82 31.26
N TYR A 156 6.13 -5.16 31.53
CA TYR A 156 6.98 -4.60 30.48
C TYR A 156 7.52 -5.70 29.55
N SER A 157 7.95 -6.84 30.11
CA SER A 157 8.33 -8.01 29.30
C SER A 157 7.17 -8.52 28.44
N LEU A 158 5.97 -8.63 28.99
CA LEU A 158 4.77 -9.04 28.22
C LEU A 158 4.42 -8.03 27.12
N TYR A 159 4.56 -6.74 27.39
CA TYR A 159 4.41 -5.68 26.38
C TYR A 159 5.43 -5.83 25.25
N LEU A 160 6.71 -6.03 25.57
CA LEU A 160 7.75 -6.26 24.58
C LEU A 160 7.46 -7.51 23.73
N VAL A 161 6.99 -8.59 24.36
CA VAL A 161 6.58 -9.80 23.64
C VAL A 161 5.41 -9.49 22.70
N ALA A 162 4.39 -8.76 23.16
CA ALA A 162 3.24 -8.36 22.35
C ALA A 162 3.64 -7.58 21.10
N ILE A 163 4.42 -6.50 21.24
CA ILE A 163 4.78 -5.66 20.09
C ILE A 163 5.75 -6.36 19.13
N THR A 164 6.58 -7.27 19.63
CA THR A 164 7.62 -7.94 18.83
C THR A 164 7.12 -9.20 18.12
N PHE A 165 6.17 -9.91 18.72
CA PHE A 165 5.73 -11.24 18.25
C PHE A 165 4.24 -11.32 17.96
N GLY A 166 3.43 -10.45 18.56
CA GLY A 166 1.96 -10.48 18.47
C GLY A 166 1.37 -9.49 17.48
N THR A 167 2.15 -8.95 16.54
CA THR A 167 1.63 -8.01 15.52
C THR A 167 2.18 -8.29 14.13
N PHE A 168 1.36 -7.99 13.12
CA PHE A 168 1.67 -8.23 11.71
C PHE A 168 2.74 -7.31 11.11
N LEU A 169 3.16 -6.24 11.82
CA LEU A 169 4.30 -5.43 11.39
C LEU A 169 5.56 -6.30 11.22
N THR A 170 5.72 -7.28 12.11
CA THR A 170 6.87 -8.18 12.06
C THR A 170 6.74 -9.24 10.96
N THR A 171 5.52 -9.68 10.67
CA THR A 171 5.18 -10.60 9.58
C THR A 171 5.48 -9.98 8.22
N PHE A 172 5.20 -8.70 8.04
CA PHE A 172 5.40 -8.01 6.76
C PHE A 172 6.84 -7.53 6.51
N ALA A 173 7.72 -7.65 7.49
CA ALA A 173 9.08 -7.11 7.37
C ALA A 173 10.03 -7.94 6.48
N VAL A 174 9.60 -9.12 6.05
CA VAL A 174 10.34 -10.00 5.11
C VAL A 174 10.03 -9.72 3.63
N THR A 175 9.16 -8.76 3.33
CA THR A 175 8.73 -8.43 1.96
C THR A 175 8.69 -6.93 1.76
N LEU A 176 9.00 -6.46 0.56
CA LEU A 176 8.90 -5.05 0.25
C LEU A 176 7.43 -4.61 0.22
N ASN A 177 7.06 -3.76 1.16
CA ASN A 177 5.71 -3.22 1.27
C ASN A 177 5.74 -1.77 1.74
N ASN A 178 4.62 -1.08 1.58
CA ASN A 178 4.48 0.32 1.98
C ASN A 178 4.01 0.50 3.44
N HIS A 179 3.53 -0.56 4.09
CA HIS A 179 2.93 -0.49 5.42
C HIS A 179 3.95 -0.19 6.53
N ILE A 180 5.15 -0.78 6.50
CA ILE A 180 6.15 -0.56 7.56
C ILE A 180 6.75 0.85 7.52
N PRO A 181 7.18 1.39 6.37
CA PRO A 181 7.59 2.80 6.30
C PRO A 181 6.47 3.75 6.73
N ALA A 182 5.22 3.50 6.33
CA ALA A 182 4.07 4.28 6.81
C ALA A 182 3.90 4.19 8.33
N ALA A 183 4.00 2.98 8.91
CA ALA A 183 3.95 2.76 10.35
C ALA A 183 5.03 3.55 11.10
N LEU A 184 6.25 3.58 10.56
CA LEU A 184 7.38 4.32 11.12
C LEU A 184 7.08 5.82 11.11
N PHE A 185 6.73 6.39 9.97
CA PHE A 185 6.49 7.84 9.88
C PHE A 185 5.25 8.28 10.66
N ALA A 186 4.20 7.46 10.74
CA ALA A 186 3.07 7.71 11.62
C ALA A 186 3.50 7.77 13.10
N LEU A 187 4.31 6.81 13.55
CA LEU A 187 4.81 6.79 14.93
C LEU A 187 5.72 8.00 15.20
N LEU A 188 6.66 8.31 14.31
CA LEU A 188 7.58 9.43 14.47
C LEU A 188 6.85 10.77 14.52
N ALA A 189 5.82 10.97 13.67
CA ALA A 189 4.98 12.16 13.70
C ALA A 189 4.29 12.31 15.08
N ILE A 190 3.75 11.23 15.63
CA ILE A 190 3.09 11.24 16.94
C ILE A 190 4.09 11.53 18.08
N LEU A 191 5.27 10.93 18.04
CA LEU A 191 6.31 11.19 19.03
C LEU A 191 6.78 12.64 18.97
N GLU A 192 6.82 13.25 17.79
CA GLU A 192 7.12 14.68 17.65
C GLU A 192 5.97 15.57 18.17
N CYS A 193 4.71 15.18 17.96
CA CYS A 193 3.58 15.87 18.59
C CYS A 193 3.66 15.85 20.13
N ARG A 194 4.27 14.82 20.73
CA ARG A 194 4.55 14.79 22.17
C ARG A 194 5.50 15.90 22.60
N GLN A 195 6.52 16.20 21.78
CA GLN A 195 7.44 17.30 22.03
C GLN A 195 6.73 18.65 21.92
N LEU A 196 5.89 18.83 20.89
CA LEU A 196 5.10 20.05 20.70
C LEU A 196 4.14 20.36 21.86
N VAL A 197 3.53 19.33 22.45
CA VAL A 197 2.66 19.52 23.61
C VAL A 197 3.43 20.02 24.84
N ASN A 198 4.72 19.68 24.95
CA ASN A 198 5.58 20.16 26.03
C ASN A 198 6.14 21.56 25.76
N ASP A 199 6.41 21.89 24.50
CA ASP A 199 6.89 23.21 24.06
C ASP A 199 6.26 23.60 22.72
N THR A 200 5.20 24.40 22.78
CA THR A 200 4.48 24.90 21.60
C THR A 200 5.24 26.00 20.85
N SER A 201 6.33 26.53 21.41
CA SER A 201 7.15 27.54 20.74
C SER A 201 8.16 26.92 19.77
N ASN A 202 8.32 25.59 19.78
CA ASN A 202 9.29 24.88 18.96
C ASN A 202 8.83 24.73 17.50
N SER A 203 9.18 25.73 16.66
CA SER A 203 8.92 25.72 15.21
C SER A 203 9.46 24.49 14.48
N LYS A 204 10.61 23.96 14.91
CA LYS A 204 11.24 22.82 14.26
C LYS A 204 10.34 21.58 14.37
N SER A 205 9.70 21.39 15.51
CA SER A 205 8.80 20.26 15.72
C SER A 205 7.54 20.36 14.84
N TYR A 206 7.00 21.55 14.57
CA TYR A 206 5.91 21.71 13.58
C TYR A 206 6.36 21.27 12.18
N ALA A 207 7.56 21.67 11.75
CA ALA A 207 8.12 21.25 10.47
C ALA A 207 8.34 19.73 10.40
N ILE A 208 8.84 19.12 11.47
CA ILE A 208 9.08 17.67 11.54
C ILE A 208 7.76 16.90 11.51
N VAL A 209 6.73 17.34 12.25
CA VAL A 209 5.39 16.73 12.19
C VAL A 209 4.83 16.79 10.77
N GLY A 210 4.90 17.95 10.12
CA GLY A 210 4.46 18.11 8.73
C GLY A 210 5.21 17.19 7.77
N LEU A 211 6.54 17.12 7.89
CA LEU A 211 7.39 16.25 7.07
C LEU A 211 7.03 14.76 7.25
N TYR A 212 6.98 14.26 8.49
CA TYR A 212 6.69 12.85 8.76
C TYR A 212 5.25 12.48 8.38
N ALA A 213 4.28 13.35 8.65
CA ALA A 213 2.91 13.12 8.23
C ALA A 213 2.81 13.04 6.69
N ALA A 214 3.47 13.94 5.95
CA ALA A 214 3.48 13.92 4.49
C ALA A 214 4.20 12.69 3.93
N LEU A 215 5.35 12.30 4.50
CA LEU A 215 6.05 11.07 4.11
C LEU A 215 5.14 9.85 4.34
N CYS A 216 4.40 9.79 5.44
CA CYS A 216 3.42 8.73 5.68
C CYS A 216 2.38 8.64 4.55
N VAL A 217 1.88 9.77 4.02
CA VAL A 217 0.95 9.80 2.87
C VAL A 217 1.57 9.19 1.61
N THR A 218 2.86 9.44 1.36
CA THR A 218 3.52 8.90 0.15
C THR A 218 3.61 7.37 0.15
N PHE A 219 3.64 6.75 1.33
CA PHE A 219 3.59 5.31 1.49
C PHE A 219 2.15 4.79 1.56
N GLU A 220 1.26 5.51 2.24
CA GLU A 220 -0.14 5.13 2.43
C GLU A 220 -1.06 6.31 2.12
N LEU A 221 -1.68 6.32 0.95
CA LEU A 221 -2.57 7.42 0.56
C LEU A 221 -3.66 7.72 1.60
N PRO A 222 -4.31 6.72 2.24
CA PRO A 222 -5.29 6.98 3.30
C PRO A 222 -4.72 7.65 4.55
N ALA A 223 -3.40 7.67 4.73
CA ALA A 223 -2.74 8.45 5.78
C ALA A 223 -2.89 9.96 5.60
N LEU A 224 -3.46 10.45 4.49
CA LEU A 224 -3.92 11.83 4.37
C LEU A 224 -4.88 12.19 5.53
N ALA A 225 -5.71 11.25 5.99
CA ALA A 225 -6.55 11.44 7.16
C ALA A 225 -5.73 11.69 8.44
N LEU A 226 -4.62 10.98 8.63
CA LEU A 226 -3.71 11.23 9.76
C LEU A 226 -3.09 12.63 9.63
N LEU A 227 -2.60 13.00 8.44
CA LEU A 227 -2.02 14.33 8.19
C LEU A 227 -3.01 15.44 8.54
N LEU A 228 -4.26 15.33 8.10
CA LEU A 228 -5.30 16.32 8.40
C LEU A 228 -5.63 16.39 9.90
N LEU A 229 -5.77 15.23 10.56
CA LEU A 229 -6.05 15.18 12.00
C LEU A 229 -4.90 15.74 12.84
N LEU A 230 -3.64 15.44 12.48
CA LEU A 230 -2.46 16.03 13.12
C LEU A 230 -2.35 17.53 12.82
N GLY A 231 -2.68 17.95 11.59
CA GLY A 231 -2.72 19.36 11.20
C GLY A 231 -3.73 20.15 12.02
N ILE A 232 -4.96 19.64 12.17
CA ILE A 232 -5.98 20.22 13.05
C ILE A 232 -5.46 20.31 14.47
N TRP A 233 -4.85 19.25 15.00
CA TRP A 233 -4.28 19.29 16.35
C TRP A 233 -3.18 20.36 16.48
N CYS A 234 -2.24 20.43 15.54
CA CYS A 234 -1.19 21.44 15.54
C CYS A 234 -1.75 22.87 15.46
N LEU A 235 -2.78 23.11 14.63
CA LEU A 235 -3.46 24.40 14.54
C LEU A 235 -4.08 24.83 15.88
N THR A 236 -4.55 23.88 16.70
CA THR A 236 -5.04 24.19 18.06
C THR A 236 -3.93 24.50 19.06
N LEU A 237 -2.69 24.09 18.78
CA LEU A 237 -1.52 24.39 19.62
C LEU A 237 -0.92 25.76 19.28
N ASP A 238 -0.66 26.01 17.99
CA ASP A 238 -0.19 27.31 17.48
C ASP A 238 -0.51 27.43 15.98
N PHE A 239 -1.46 28.31 15.65
CA PHE A 239 -1.88 28.55 14.26
C PHE A 239 -0.72 29.04 13.39
N LYS A 240 0.02 30.05 13.85
CA LYS A 240 1.05 30.73 13.05
C LYS A 240 2.19 29.77 12.75
N ARG A 241 2.66 29.02 13.74
CA ARG A 241 3.77 28.07 13.54
C ARG A 241 3.36 26.87 12.71
N THR A 242 2.13 26.38 12.87
CA THR A 242 1.62 25.29 12.04
C THR A 242 1.62 25.67 10.57
N ILE A 243 1.13 26.86 10.24
CA ILE A 243 1.13 27.35 8.84
C ILE A 243 2.55 27.65 8.37
N ALA A 244 3.34 28.42 9.14
CA ALA A 244 4.64 28.89 8.69
C ALA A 244 5.71 27.79 8.60
N PHE A 245 5.64 26.77 9.46
CA PHE A 245 6.67 25.72 9.55
C PHE A 245 6.15 24.33 9.22
N GLY A 246 4.89 24.01 9.54
CA GLY A 246 4.32 22.69 9.25
C GLY A 246 3.93 22.49 7.79
N VAL A 247 3.40 23.51 7.13
CA VAL A 247 2.94 23.41 5.72
C VAL A 247 4.09 23.30 4.70
N PRO A 248 5.21 24.05 4.79
CA PRO A 248 6.24 23.99 3.77
C PRO A 248 6.84 22.60 3.52
N PRO A 249 7.18 21.77 4.54
CA PRO A 249 7.62 20.40 4.32
C PRO A 249 6.55 19.50 3.68
N ILE A 250 5.27 19.73 3.99
CA ILE A 250 4.15 19.01 3.35
C ILE A 250 4.13 19.32 1.85
N LEU A 251 4.21 20.61 1.49
CA LEU A 251 4.25 21.04 0.09
C LEU A 251 5.47 20.47 -0.64
N LEU A 252 6.65 20.51 -0.01
CA LEU A 252 7.87 19.94 -0.59
C LEU A 252 7.70 18.45 -0.92
N VAL A 253 7.22 17.65 0.04
CA VAL A 253 6.99 16.21 -0.17
C VAL A 253 5.93 15.96 -1.24
N ALA A 254 4.84 16.73 -1.23
CA ALA A 254 3.79 16.64 -2.24
C ALA A 254 4.31 16.97 -3.65
N THR A 255 5.10 18.04 -3.81
CA THR A 255 5.72 18.42 -5.07
C THR A 255 6.66 17.34 -5.59
N ILE A 256 7.50 16.75 -4.72
CA ILE A 256 8.39 15.65 -5.12
C ILE A 256 7.59 14.43 -5.56
N TYR A 257 6.59 14.01 -4.76
CA TYR A 257 5.75 12.85 -5.06
C TYR A 257 5.01 13.00 -6.39
N LEU A 258 4.35 14.14 -6.59
CA LEU A 258 3.60 14.45 -7.80
C LEU A 258 4.52 14.66 -9.01
N GLY A 259 5.67 15.31 -8.81
CA GLY A 259 6.67 15.54 -9.85
C GLY A 259 7.24 14.22 -10.39
N ILE A 260 7.61 13.29 -9.52
CA ILE A 260 8.09 11.96 -9.95
C ILE A 260 6.97 11.20 -10.67
N ASN A 261 5.72 11.30 -10.21
CA ASN A 261 4.59 10.69 -10.90
C ASN A 261 4.41 11.26 -12.31
N LYS A 262 4.52 12.58 -12.47
CA LYS A 262 4.47 13.27 -13.78
C LYS A 262 5.65 12.88 -14.67
N VAL A 263 6.84 12.66 -14.11
CA VAL A 263 7.99 12.16 -14.88
C VAL A 263 7.77 10.71 -15.33
N ALA A 264 7.27 9.85 -14.46
CA ALA A 264 7.11 8.42 -14.74
C ALA A 264 5.95 8.12 -15.69
N HIS A 265 4.83 8.84 -15.56
CA HIS A 265 3.57 8.48 -16.22
C HIS A 265 2.98 9.57 -17.11
N ASP A 266 3.64 10.72 -17.22
CA ASP A 266 3.06 11.94 -17.80
C ASP A 266 1.69 12.36 -17.19
N SER A 267 1.39 11.89 -15.98
CA SER A 267 0.14 12.17 -15.25
C SER A 267 0.41 12.75 -13.87
N TRP A 268 -0.46 13.66 -13.41
CA TRP A 268 -0.47 14.10 -12.01
C TRP A 268 -1.23 13.13 -11.10
N ARG A 269 -2.08 12.28 -11.68
CA ARG A 269 -2.82 11.24 -10.97
C ARG A 269 -1.96 9.97 -10.89
N PRO A 270 -1.94 9.29 -9.75
CA PRO A 270 -1.18 8.04 -9.62
C PRO A 270 -1.81 6.92 -10.47
N PRO A 271 -1.04 5.92 -10.94
CA PRO A 271 -1.52 4.86 -11.84
C PRO A 271 -2.81 4.16 -11.39
N TYR A 272 -2.93 3.86 -10.09
CA TYR A 272 -4.12 3.18 -9.55
C TYR A 272 -5.40 4.02 -9.61
N ALA A 273 -5.32 5.33 -9.91
CA ALA A 273 -6.48 6.18 -10.12
C ALA A 273 -7.05 6.09 -11.55
N HIS A 274 -6.35 5.44 -12.49
CA HIS A 274 -6.73 5.30 -13.89
C HIS A 274 -7.45 3.97 -14.14
N ARG A 275 -8.67 3.84 -13.60
CA ARG A 275 -9.47 2.58 -13.56
C ARG A 275 -10.82 2.65 -14.29
N ALA A 276 -11.11 3.76 -14.95
CA ALA A 276 -12.38 3.98 -15.62
C ALA A 276 -12.18 4.85 -16.86
N ASP A 277 -13.13 4.79 -17.78
CA ASP A 277 -13.14 5.70 -18.93
C ASP A 277 -13.39 7.14 -18.47
N ASN A 278 -12.85 8.09 -19.23
CA ASN A 278 -12.97 9.52 -18.94
C ASN A 278 -14.35 10.06 -19.38
N THR A 279 -14.45 11.39 -19.46
CA THR A 279 -15.62 12.11 -19.95
C THR A 279 -16.03 11.67 -21.36
N VAL A 280 -17.32 11.83 -21.65
CA VAL A 280 -17.87 11.69 -23.01
C VAL A 280 -17.28 12.80 -23.87
N LEU A 281 -16.73 12.40 -25.02
CA LEU A 281 -16.16 13.28 -26.03
C LEU A 281 -17.14 13.49 -27.19
N GLU A 282 -17.87 12.44 -27.57
CA GLU A 282 -18.82 12.47 -28.67
C GLU A 282 -19.99 11.50 -28.42
N VAL A 283 -21.16 11.81 -28.97
CA VAL A 283 -22.35 10.96 -28.90
C VAL A 283 -22.85 10.66 -30.31
N LEU A 284 -22.80 9.39 -30.69
CA LEU A 284 -23.23 8.93 -32.00
C LEU A 284 -24.65 8.39 -31.95
N SER A 285 -25.38 8.57 -33.05
CA SER A 285 -26.60 7.81 -33.30
C SER A 285 -26.30 6.30 -33.35
N ILE A 286 -27.33 5.46 -33.28
CA ILE A 286 -27.17 4.01 -33.46
C ILE A 286 -26.56 3.69 -34.83
N GLU A 287 -27.06 4.36 -35.87
CA GLU A 287 -26.64 4.16 -37.26
C GLU A 287 -25.16 4.52 -37.45
N ASP A 288 -24.74 5.67 -36.94
CA ASP A 288 -23.35 6.13 -37.03
C ASP A 288 -22.41 5.24 -36.21
N GLY A 289 -22.83 4.81 -35.03
CA GLY A 289 -22.03 3.90 -34.21
C GLY A 289 -21.89 2.52 -34.84
N ASP A 290 -22.96 1.96 -35.40
CA ASP A 290 -22.93 0.67 -36.10
C ASP A 290 -22.07 0.77 -37.38
N SER A 291 -22.12 1.92 -38.07
CA SER A 291 -21.23 2.24 -39.21
C SER A 291 -19.75 2.25 -38.77
N LEU A 292 -19.44 2.93 -37.66
CA LEU A 292 -18.10 3.00 -37.10
C LEU A 292 -17.56 1.62 -36.70
N LEU A 293 -18.37 0.80 -36.03
CA LEU A 293 -18.04 -0.58 -35.69
C LEU A 293 -17.79 -1.45 -36.94
N SER A 294 -18.42 -1.12 -38.07
CA SER A 294 -18.21 -1.78 -39.36
C SER A 294 -16.96 -1.29 -40.10
N GLY A 295 -16.20 -0.36 -39.51
CA GLY A 295 -15.01 0.22 -40.11
C GLY A 295 -15.28 1.39 -41.06
N ILE A 296 -16.50 1.95 -41.06
CA ILE A 296 -16.87 3.12 -41.86
C ILE A 296 -16.97 4.32 -40.94
N LEU A 297 -16.16 5.35 -41.19
CA LEU A 297 -16.16 6.57 -40.40
C LEU A 297 -17.38 7.44 -40.77
N PRO A 298 -18.28 7.77 -39.84
CA PRO A 298 -19.45 8.60 -40.14
C PRO A 298 -19.07 10.05 -40.50
N ASP A 299 -19.78 10.64 -41.46
CA ASP A 299 -19.51 11.99 -41.96
C ASP A 299 -19.73 13.11 -40.92
N ASN A 300 -20.49 12.82 -39.87
CA ASN A 300 -20.92 13.75 -38.83
C ASN A 300 -20.11 13.64 -37.53
N VAL A 301 -19.10 12.76 -37.44
CA VAL A 301 -18.22 12.75 -36.28
C VAL A 301 -17.37 14.01 -36.38
N ASP A 302 -17.53 14.93 -35.42
CA ASP A 302 -16.78 16.19 -35.35
C ASP A 302 -15.34 15.89 -34.88
N LEU A 303 -14.59 15.23 -35.77
CA LEU A 303 -13.27 14.61 -35.55
C LEU A 303 -12.13 15.62 -35.38
N PHE A 304 -12.46 16.90 -35.22
CA PHE A 304 -11.50 17.99 -35.08
C PHE A 304 -11.87 18.96 -33.95
N SER A 305 -12.55 18.47 -32.90
CA SER A 305 -12.62 19.22 -31.65
C SER A 305 -11.26 19.20 -30.95
N GLY A 306 -10.87 20.28 -30.27
CA GLY A 306 -9.59 20.33 -29.53
C GLY A 306 -9.41 19.21 -28.48
N SER A 307 -10.48 18.49 -28.14
CA SER A 307 -10.56 17.37 -27.21
C SER A 307 -10.45 15.98 -27.86
N MET A 308 -10.57 15.87 -29.18
CA MET A 308 -10.49 14.61 -29.93
C MET A 308 -9.74 14.88 -31.24
N PRO A 309 -8.43 14.58 -31.33
CA PRO A 309 -7.60 14.88 -32.52
C PRO A 309 -7.99 14.09 -33.79
N GLY A 310 -9.10 13.35 -33.74
CA GLY A 310 -9.63 12.54 -34.82
C GLY A 310 -9.46 11.04 -34.61
N ILE A 311 -9.99 10.29 -35.57
CA ILE A 311 -9.91 8.83 -35.73
C ILE A 311 -9.59 8.64 -37.21
N GLY A 312 -8.30 8.62 -37.57
CA GLY A 312 -7.87 8.56 -38.96
C GLY A 312 -7.48 7.15 -39.38
N ASN A 313 -6.50 6.58 -38.69
CA ASN A 313 -6.03 5.21 -38.90
C ASN A 313 -6.33 4.42 -37.64
N TYR A 314 -7.41 3.67 -37.64
CA TYR A 314 -7.94 3.10 -36.41
C TYR A 314 -8.27 1.63 -36.48
N ARG A 315 -8.33 1.02 -35.29
CA ARG A 315 -8.83 -0.33 -35.08
C ARG A 315 -9.80 -0.34 -33.93
N ILE A 316 -10.91 -1.05 -34.12
CA ILE A 316 -11.90 -1.28 -33.07
C ILE A 316 -11.78 -2.73 -32.60
N GLU A 317 -11.70 -2.92 -31.30
CA GLU A 317 -11.70 -4.23 -30.67
C GLU A 317 -12.86 -4.34 -29.68
N PRO A 318 -13.60 -5.47 -29.67
CA PRO A 318 -14.58 -5.71 -28.62
C PRO A 318 -13.89 -5.75 -27.25
N HIS A 319 -14.57 -5.21 -26.24
CA HIS A 319 -14.17 -5.35 -24.85
C HIS A 319 -14.92 -6.54 -24.23
N PRO A 320 -14.36 -7.24 -23.22
CA PRO A 320 -15.07 -8.30 -22.50
C PRO A 320 -16.35 -7.87 -21.74
N SER A 321 -16.64 -6.58 -21.68
CA SER A 321 -17.92 -6.08 -21.16
C SER A 321 -18.86 -5.86 -22.33
N ASP A 322 -20.05 -6.42 -22.23
CA ASP A 322 -21.08 -6.30 -23.26
C ASP A 322 -21.37 -4.82 -23.59
N GLY A 323 -21.47 -4.52 -24.88
CA GLY A 323 -21.74 -3.18 -25.37
C GLY A 323 -20.58 -2.20 -25.17
N ARG A 324 -19.34 -2.65 -24.98
CA ARG A 324 -18.16 -1.78 -24.93
C ARG A 324 -17.10 -2.22 -25.95
N TRP A 325 -16.45 -1.24 -26.56
CA TRP A 325 -15.33 -1.43 -27.49
C TRP A 325 -14.17 -0.51 -27.16
N ARG A 326 -12.98 -0.94 -27.57
CA ARG A 326 -11.74 -0.16 -27.54
C ARG A 326 -11.49 0.36 -28.94
N ILE A 327 -11.31 1.66 -29.09
CA ILE A 327 -10.89 2.27 -30.34
C ILE A 327 -9.43 2.68 -30.16
N TYR A 328 -8.55 2.13 -30.99
CA TYR A 328 -7.15 2.53 -31.10
C TYR A 328 -7.03 3.41 -32.33
N ASP A 329 -6.61 4.66 -32.16
CA ASP A 329 -6.25 5.53 -33.28
C ASP A 329 -4.72 5.60 -33.37
N TYR A 330 -4.16 4.90 -34.34
CA TYR A 330 -2.73 4.86 -34.63
C TYR A 330 -2.22 6.16 -35.28
N GLY A 331 -3.12 6.95 -35.89
CA GLY A 331 -2.75 8.23 -36.51
C GLY A 331 -2.33 9.26 -35.47
N ASN A 332 -3.13 9.42 -34.42
CA ASN A 332 -2.86 10.34 -33.32
C ASN A 332 -2.22 9.67 -32.09
N ASN A 333 -2.12 8.34 -32.10
CA ASN A 333 -1.64 7.53 -30.99
C ASN A 333 -2.45 7.73 -29.70
N VAL A 334 -3.77 7.71 -29.86
CA VAL A 334 -4.76 7.92 -28.79
C VAL A 334 -5.71 6.73 -28.74
N ARG A 335 -6.25 6.47 -27.55
CA ARG A 335 -7.33 5.50 -27.35
C ARG A 335 -8.63 6.19 -26.98
N TYR A 336 -9.72 5.57 -27.40
CA TYR A 336 -11.06 5.90 -26.95
C TYR A 336 -11.78 4.64 -26.49
N ALA A 337 -12.75 4.82 -25.60
CA ALA A 337 -13.72 3.78 -25.26
C ALA A 337 -15.05 4.12 -25.94
N MET A 338 -15.65 3.14 -26.60
CA MET A 338 -16.98 3.28 -27.18
C MET A 338 -17.96 2.43 -26.38
N LEU A 339 -19.06 3.04 -25.90
CA LEU A 339 -20.05 2.37 -25.07
C LEU A 339 -21.44 2.48 -25.70
N ARG A 340 -22.12 1.35 -25.84
CA ARG A 340 -23.53 1.29 -26.24
C ARG A 340 -24.41 1.75 -25.08
N LYS A 341 -25.30 2.68 -25.37
CA LYS A 341 -26.44 3.07 -24.52
C LYS A 341 -27.74 2.58 -25.17
N GLU A 342 -28.86 2.83 -24.51
CA GLU A 342 -30.18 2.39 -24.99
C GLU A 342 -30.47 2.90 -26.41
N SER A 343 -30.17 4.17 -26.69
CA SER A 343 -30.49 4.83 -27.97
C SER A 343 -29.29 5.45 -28.70
N THR A 344 -28.08 5.33 -28.17
CA THR A 344 -26.87 6.00 -28.71
C THR A 344 -25.61 5.19 -28.46
N TYR A 345 -24.49 5.65 -29.03
CA TYR A 345 -23.15 5.30 -28.57
C TYR A 345 -22.45 6.52 -27.97
N GLU A 346 -21.71 6.32 -26.87
CA GLU A 346 -20.81 7.33 -26.32
C GLU A 346 -19.37 6.99 -26.71
N ILE A 347 -18.65 7.93 -27.33
CA ILE A 347 -17.19 7.89 -27.40
C ILE A 347 -16.65 8.64 -26.19
N ARG A 348 -15.78 7.99 -25.43
CA ARG A 348 -15.16 8.51 -24.21
C ARG A 348 -13.65 8.55 -24.34
N GLY A 349 -13.03 9.53 -23.69
CA GLY A 349 -11.59 9.54 -23.53
C GLY A 349 -11.14 8.31 -22.75
N TRP A 350 -10.05 7.67 -23.18
CA TRP A 350 -9.55 6.48 -22.49
C TRP A 350 -8.69 6.88 -21.28
N ASP A 351 -9.09 6.43 -20.10
CA ASP A 351 -8.38 6.68 -18.82
C ASP A 351 -8.29 5.40 -17.96
N ASN A 352 -8.58 4.24 -18.56
CA ASN A 352 -8.53 2.94 -17.88
C ASN A 352 -7.25 2.19 -18.25
N TRP A 353 -6.15 2.50 -17.57
CA TRP A 353 -4.83 1.93 -17.90
C TRP A 353 -4.68 0.45 -17.55
N TYR A 354 -5.68 -0.14 -16.88
CA TYR A 354 -5.75 -1.57 -16.61
C TYR A 354 -6.45 -2.35 -17.73
N ASP A 355 -7.05 -1.65 -18.69
CA ASP A 355 -7.72 -2.23 -19.86
C ASP A 355 -6.73 -2.40 -21.02
N TYR A 356 -6.12 -3.58 -21.08
CA TYR A 356 -5.19 -3.92 -22.15
C TYR A 356 -5.21 -5.41 -22.49
N GLU A 357 -4.97 -5.69 -23.76
CA GLU A 357 -4.62 -7.00 -24.30
C GLU A 357 -3.50 -6.81 -25.33
N VAL A 358 -2.28 -7.22 -24.99
CA VAL A 358 -1.09 -6.91 -25.81
C VAL A 358 -0.34 -8.21 -26.05
N ASN A 359 -0.14 -8.56 -27.32
CA ASN A 359 0.58 -9.79 -27.74
C ASN A 359 0.07 -11.05 -27.03
N GLY A 360 -1.26 -11.20 -26.95
CA GLY A 360 -1.94 -12.32 -26.26
C GLY A 360 -1.91 -12.25 -24.73
N ARG A 361 -1.32 -11.21 -24.13
CA ARG A 361 -1.33 -10.99 -22.68
C ARG A 361 -2.51 -10.09 -22.30
N LYS A 362 -3.48 -10.69 -21.63
CA LYS A 362 -4.64 -10.00 -21.05
C LYS A 362 -4.29 -9.45 -19.67
N SER A 363 -4.80 -8.26 -19.35
CA SER A 363 -4.75 -7.76 -17.98
C SER A 363 -5.56 -8.65 -17.04
N TYR A 364 -4.99 -8.97 -15.88
CA TYR A 364 -5.68 -9.71 -14.81
C TYR A 364 -6.93 -8.99 -14.31
N TRP A 365 -6.98 -7.67 -14.48
CA TRP A 365 -8.06 -6.82 -14.00
C TRP A 365 -9.19 -6.64 -15.02
N LEU A 366 -9.11 -7.30 -16.19
CA LEU A 366 -10.22 -7.36 -17.14
C LEU A 366 -11.40 -8.15 -16.56
N PRO A 367 -12.64 -7.83 -16.98
CA PRO A 367 -13.82 -8.61 -16.61
C PRO A 367 -13.62 -10.11 -16.86
N GLY A 368 -13.96 -10.93 -15.86
CA GLY A 368 -13.84 -12.40 -15.93
C GLY A 368 -12.43 -12.97 -15.76
N GLN A 369 -11.39 -12.14 -15.59
CA GLN A 369 -10.01 -12.61 -15.38
C GLN A 369 -9.61 -12.70 -13.89
N ALA A 370 -10.11 -11.79 -13.06
CA ALA A 370 -9.81 -11.78 -11.63
C ALA A 370 -10.37 -13.03 -10.92
N SER A 371 -9.74 -13.45 -9.82
CA SER A 371 -10.11 -14.67 -9.10
C SER A 371 -9.94 -14.54 -7.59
N GLY A 372 -10.54 -15.47 -6.85
CA GLY A 372 -10.41 -15.53 -5.39
C GLY A 372 -10.91 -14.25 -4.70
N VAL A 373 -10.11 -13.73 -3.76
CA VAL A 373 -10.44 -12.51 -3.00
C VAL A 373 -10.57 -11.26 -3.88
N ASP A 374 -9.95 -11.23 -5.06
CA ASP A 374 -9.99 -10.08 -5.98
C ASP A 374 -11.35 -9.94 -6.70
N LEU A 375 -12.25 -10.92 -6.59
CA LEU A 375 -13.65 -10.77 -6.99
C LEU A 375 -14.40 -9.76 -6.11
N GLY A 376 -13.91 -9.54 -4.89
CA GLY A 376 -14.48 -8.61 -3.92
C GLY A 376 -15.68 -9.16 -3.15
N GLU A 377 -15.87 -8.66 -1.94
CA GLU A 377 -17.02 -8.97 -1.11
C GLU A 377 -18.23 -8.10 -1.50
N SER A 378 -19.34 -8.74 -1.89
CA SER A 378 -20.55 -8.03 -2.32
C SER A 378 -21.24 -7.32 -1.16
N SER A 379 -21.28 -7.95 0.02
CA SER A 379 -21.93 -7.43 1.21
C SER A 379 -20.98 -6.51 2.00
N ARG A 380 -21.32 -5.21 2.05
CA ARG A 380 -20.56 -4.23 2.86
C ARG A 380 -20.51 -4.61 4.34
N VAL A 381 -21.56 -5.24 4.87
CA VAL A 381 -21.65 -5.67 6.26
C VAL A 381 -20.74 -6.86 6.52
N THR A 382 -20.78 -7.87 5.64
CA THR A 382 -19.87 -9.03 5.70
C THR A 382 -18.42 -8.57 5.59
N TYR A 383 -18.15 -7.63 4.69
CA TYR A 383 -16.83 -7.02 4.54
C TYR A 383 -16.36 -6.39 5.85
N LEU A 384 -17.16 -5.48 6.44
CA LEU A 384 -16.82 -4.82 7.71
C LEU A 384 -16.59 -5.81 8.86
N PHE A 385 -17.43 -6.85 8.97
CA PHE A 385 -17.24 -7.90 9.96
C PHE A 385 -15.87 -8.58 9.78
N ASN A 386 -15.55 -8.98 8.55
CA ASN A 386 -14.30 -9.65 8.22
C ASN A 386 -13.05 -8.76 8.29
N LEU A 387 -13.21 -7.43 8.15
CA LEU A 387 -12.14 -6.45 8.39
C LEU A 387 -11.82 -6.25 9.88
N THR A 388 -12.78 -6.52 10.77
CA THR A 388 -12.66 -6.21 12.20
C THR A 388 -12.41 -7.46 13.04
N ILE A 389 -13.37 -8.38 13.08
CA ILE A 389 -13.37 -9.56 13.97
C ILE A 389 -13.58 -10.90 13.23
N GLY A 390 -13.73 -10.88 11.90
CA GLY A 390 -13.79 -12.09 11.08
C GLY A 390 -12.41 -12.52 10.58
N HIS A 391 -12.36 -13.15 9.40
CA HIS A 391 -11.19 -13.91 8.99
C HIS A 391 -9.94 -13.09 8.60
N HIS A 392 -10.11 -11.86 8.11
CA HIS A 392 -8.99 -10.91 7.86
C HIS A 392 -8.84 -9.86 8.98
N GLY A 393 -9.54 -10.06 10.10
CA GLY A 393 -9.86 -8.97 11.02
C GLY A 393 -8.66 -8.40 11.75
N PHE A 394 -8.62 -7.06 11.83
CA PHE A 394 -7.58 -6.33 12.56
C PHE A 394 -7.51 -6.73 14.04
N PHE A 395 -8.65 -7.06 14.65
CA PHE A 395 -8.73 -7.48 16.06
C PHE A 395 -8.74 -9.00 16.24
N SER A 396 -9.36 -9.77 15.34
CA SER A 396 -9.39 -11.24 15.46
C SER A 396 -8.03 -11.87 15.21
N LEU A 397 -7.25 -11.32 14.27
CA LEU A 397 -5.90 -11.80 13.97
C LEU A 397 -4.85 -11.24 14.93
N SER A 398 -5.14 -10.13 15.62
CA SER A 398 -4.29 -9.61 16.69
C SER A 398 -5.12 -9.19 17.91
N PRO A 399 -5.72 -10.14 18.66
CA PRO A 399 -6.57 -9.83 19.81
C PRO A 399 -5.90 -8.97 20.88
N ILE A 400 -4.57 -8.96 20.94
CA ILE A 400 -3.80 -8.08 21.82
C ILE A 400 -4.11 -6.59 21.57
N LEU A 401 -4.51 -6.22 20.34
CA LEU A 401 -4.90 -4.85 19.99
C LEU A 401 -6.24 -4.44 20.62
N LEU A 402 -7.07 -5.36 21.12
CA LEU A 402 -8.25 -5.02 21.91
C LEU A 402 -7.87 -4.36 23.24
N PHE A 403 -6.73 -4.72 23.84
CA PHE A 403 -6.20 -4.01 25.00
C PHE A 403 -5.66 -2.63 24.61
N GLY A 404 -5.11 -2.49 23.41
CA GLY A 404 -4.82 -1.17 22.83
C GLY A 404 -6.08 -0.32 22.68
N LEU A 405 -7.17 -0.90 22.16
CA LEU A 405 -8.46 -0.24 22.02
C LEU A 405 -9.06 0.17 23.38
N ALA A 406 -9.00 -0.71 24.38
CA ALA A 406 -9.38 -0.38 25.76
C ALA A 406 -8.51 0.76 26.33
N GLY A 407 -7.23 0.78 25.99
CA GLY A 407 -6.31 1.88 26.30
C GLY A 407 -6.74 3.21 25.67
N ILE A 408 -7.15 3.21 24.39
CA ILE A 408 -7.70 4.38 23.70
C ILE A 408 -8.90 4.93 24.49
N PHE A 409 -9.90 4.09 24.77
CA PHE A 409 -11.10 4.50 25.50
C PHE A 409 -10.80 5.00 26.91
N SER A 410 -9.84 4.38 27.60
CA SER A 410 -9.37 4.86 28.90
C SER A 410 -8.76 6.26 28.79
N GLN A 411 -7.90 6.52 27.80
CA GLN A 411 -7.23 7.80 27.64
C GLN A 411 -8.17 8.94 27.20
N LEU A 412 -9.29 8.65 26.53
CA LEU A 412 -10.32 9.65 26.22
C LEU A 412 -10.90 10.35 27.46
N ARG A 413 -10.90 9.66 28.61
CA ARG A 413 -11.43 10.17 29.88
C ARG A 413 -10.41 10.96 30.70
N THR A 414 -9.15 10.98 30.27
CA THR A 414 -8.09 11.73 30.97
C THR A 414 -8.14 13.22 30.63
N LYS A 415 -7.41 14.04 31.40
CA LYS A 415 -7.12 15.45 31.09
C LYS A 415 -5.72 15.65 30.49
N ASN A 416 -5.01 14.58 30.14
CA ASN A 416 -3.65 14.69 29.63
C ASN A 416 -3.64 15.31 28.21
N SER A 417 -2.83 16.36 28.04
CA SER A 417 -2.75 17.16 26.81
C SER A 417 -2.19 16.40 25.60
N PHE A 418 -1.47 15.31 25.80
CA PHE A 418 -0.94 14.46 24.73
C PHE A 418 -1.82 13.23 24.49
N TRP A 419 -2.10 12.45 25.54
CA TRP A 419 -2.78 11.15 25.41
C TRP A 419 -4.24 11.28 25.00
N LYS A 420 -4.95 12.34 25.43
CA LYS A 420 -6.36 12.53 25.07
C LYS A 420 -6.53 12.89 23.59
N PRO A 421 -5.82 13.89 23.01
CA PRO A 421 -5.88 14.12 21.57
C PRO A 421 -5.42 12.91 20.75
N LEU A 422 -4.33 12.24 21.14
CA LEU A 422 -3.87 11.04 20.44
C LEU A 422 -4.93 9.94 20.42
N ALA A 423 -5.67 9.75 21.52
CA ALA A 423 -6.76 8.77 21.59
C ALA A 423 -7.92 9.13 20.65
N ARG A 424 -8.28 10.41 20.58
CA ARG A 424 -9.29 10.92 19.63
C ARG A 424 -8.86 10.70 18.19
N ILE A 425 -7.62 11.05 17.86
CA ILE A 425 -7.06 10.91 16.51
C ILE A 425 -7.01 9.42 16.12
N THR A 426 -6.51 8.56 16.99
CA THR A 426 -6.42 7.12 16.71
C THR A 426 -7.80 6.51 16.50
N LEU A 427 -8.78 6.84 17.34
CA LEU A 427 -10.15 6.34 17.18
C LEU A 427 -10.81 6.89 15.91
N ALA A 428 -10.70 8.19 15.65
CA ALA A 428 -11.24 8.82 14.45
C ALA A 428 -10.62 8.22 13.19
N LEU A 429 -9.31 8.02 13.18
CA LEU A 429 -8.57 7.43 12.06
C LEU A 429 -9.03 5.98 11.81
N THR A 430 -9.19 5.16 12.85
CA THR A 430 -9.74 3.81 12.71
C THR A 430 -11.13 3.84 12.07
N VAL A 431 -12.03 4.71 12.52
CA VAL A 431 -13.39 4.84 11.96
C VAL A 431 -13.36 5.32 10.51
N ILE A 432 -12.56 6.36 10.21
CA ILE A 432 -12.41 6.91 8.86
C ILE A 432 -11.93 5.83 7.90
N LEU A 433 -10.90 5.06 8.27
CA LEU A 433 -10.37 4.01 7.41
C LEU A 433 -11.38 2.88 7.21
N LEU A 434 -12.08 2.44 8.26
CA LEU A 434 -13.12 1.42 8.12
C LEU A 434 -14.24 1.88 7.17
N ILE A 435 -14.73 3.11 7.32
CA ILE A 435 -15.72 3.69 6.42
C ILE A 435 -15.17 3.76 4.99
N PHE A 436 -13.96 4.30 4.82
CA PHE A 436 -13.32 4.45 3.51
C PHE A 436 -13.23 3.10 2.78
N TYR A 437 -12.74 2.04 3.43
CA TYR A 437 -12.58 0.74 2.79
C TYR A 437 -13.90 0.02 2.54
N VAL A 438 -14.89 0.16 3.43
CA VAL A 438 -16.23 -0.44 3.24
C VAL A 438 -16.98 0.20 2.07
N LEU A 439 -16.76 1.49 1.83
CA LEU A 439 -17.42 2.24 0.75
C LEU A 439 -16.74 2.08 -0.61
N ARG A 440 -15.60 1.39 -0.70
CA ARG A 440 -14.93 1.15 -1.98
C ARG A 440 -15.82 0.35 -2.96
N PRO A 441 -15.58 0.49 -4.28
CA PRO A 441 -16.21 -0.36 -5.30
C PRO A 441 -15.99 -1.85 -5.04
N LEU A 442 -16.82 -2.70 -5.67
CA LEU A 442 -16.79 -4.16 -5.46
C LEU A 442 -15.38 -4.75 -5.57
N GLN A 443 -14.68 -4.47 -6.66
CA GLN A 443 -13.34 -4.99 -6.94
C GLN A 443 -12.29 -4.65 -5.87
N ASP A 444 -12.46 -3.53 -5.16
CA ASP A 444 -11.53 -3.06 -4.14
C ASP A 444 -11.88 -3.58 -2.73
N ARG A 445 -13.02 -4.26 -2.57
CA ARG A 445 -13.41 -4.93 -1.32
C ARG A 445 -12.80 -6.33 -1.23
N ASN A 446 -11.50 -6.43 -1.47
CA ASN A 446 -10.75 -7.68 -1.58
C ASN A 446 -9.92 -8.02 -0.32
N TYR A 447 -10.22 -7.41 0.83
CA TYR A 447 -9.55 -7.65 2.11
C TYR A 447 -8.05 -7.30 2.12
N GLY A 448 -7.60 -6.49 1.15
CA GLY A 448 -6.18 -6.27 0.94
C GLY A 448 -5.51 -7.40 0.16
N GLY A 449 -6.24 -8.15 -0.66
CA GLY A 449 -5.72 -9.25 -1.48
C GLY A 449 -5.36 -10.49 -0.64
N VAL A 450 -4.50 -11.36 -1.18
CA VAL A 450 -4.11 -12.65 -0.58
C VAL A 450 -3.18 -12.53 0.64
N ALA A 451 -3.19 -11.41 1.35
CA ALA A 451 -2.34 -11.15 2.48
C ALA A 451 -2.86 -11.83 3.76
N SER A 452 -1.95 -12.17 4.67
CA SER A 452 -2.28 -12.64 6.00
C SER A 452 -2.77 -11.46 6.85
N GLY A 453 -4.07 -11.19 6.73
CA GLY A 453 -4.80 -10.14 7.42
C GLY A 453 -4.95 -8.83 6.63
N PHE A 454 -5.75 -7.92 7.18
CA PHE A 454 -6.08 -6.66 6.53
C PHE A 454 -4.94 -5.63 6.56
N ARG A 455 -3.99 -5.82 5.64
CA ARG A 455 -2.70 -5.10 5.65
C ARG A 455 -2.80 -3.59 5.55
N TRP A 456 -3.88 -3.09 4.95
CA TRP A 456 -4.19 -1.66 4.81
C TRP A 456 -4.39 -0.92 6.14
N MET A 457 -4.57 -1.63 7.26
CA MET A 457 -4.61 -1.05 8.61
C MET A 457 -3.31 -1.24 9.42
N PHE A 458 -2.33 -2.00 8.92
CA PHE A 458 -1.16 -2.36 9.73
C PHE A 458 -0.29 -1.16 10.13
N TRP A 459 -0.30 -0.09 9.34
CA TRP A 459 0.39 1.14 9.69
C TRP A 459 -0.19 1.86 10.93
N LEU A 460 -1.39 1.48 11.40
CA LEU A 460 -1.96 1.94 12.67
C LEU A 460 -1.47 1.15 13.90
N ILE A 461 -0.84 -0.01 13.72
CA ILE A 461 -0.40 -0.87 14.83
C ILE A 461 0.47 -0.14 15.86
N PRO A 462 1.41 0.76 15.48
CA PRO A 462 2.19 1.50 16.47
C PRO A 462 1.32 2.36 17.40
N LEU A 463 0.25 2.99 16.88
CA LEU A 463 -0.67 3.80 17.68
C LEU A 463 -1.37 2.93 18.72
N TYR A 464 -1.94 1.80 18.29
CA TYR A 464 -2.54 0.83 19.22
C TYR A 464 -1.53 0.28 20.23
N SER A 465 -0.27 0.11 19.83
CA SER A 465 0.82 -0.34 20.71
C SER A 465 1.20 0.70 21.77
N LEU A 466 1.09 2.00 21.48
CA LEU A 466 1.23 3.05 22.49
C LEU A 466 0.12 2.95 23.55
N PHE A 467 -1.13 2.70 23.13
CA PHE A 467 -2.25 2.55 24.07
C PHE A 467 -2.27 1.20 24.79
N LEU A 468 -1.71 0.15 24.20
CA LEU A 468 -1.50 -1.12 24.88
C LEU A 468 -0.65 -0.93 26.15
N ALA A 469 0.41 -0.11 26.07
CA ALA A 469 1.23 0.22 27.24
C ALA A 469 0.41 0.92 28.35
N LYS A 470 -0.55 1.77 27.98
CA LYS A 470 -1.46 2.43 28.95
C LYS A 470 -2.46 1.48 29.60
N CYS A 471 -2.84 0.39 28.92
CA CYS A 471 -3.88 -0.51 29.41
C CYS A 471 -3.33 -1.77 30.07
N ILE A 472 -2.06 -2.13 29.86
CA ILE A 472 -1.53 -3.43 30.30
C ILE A 472 -1.65 -3.69 31.81
N HIS A 473 -1.59 -2.65 32.65
CA HIS A 473 -1.80 -2.77 34.09
C HIS A 473 -3.19 -3.27 34.47
N SER A 474 -4.21 -3.02 33.64
CA SER A 474 -5.58 -3.50 33.87
C SER A 474 -5.67 -5.03 33.89
N SER A 475 -4.78 -5.72 33.17
CA SER A 475 -4.71 -7.20 33.16
C SER A 475 -4.48 -7.78 34.56
N ARG A 476 -3.88 -7.02 35.48
CA ARG A 476 -3.60 -7.49 36.85
C ARG A 476 -4.73 -7.26 37.85
N ARG A 477 -5.84 -6.65 37.44
CA ARG A 477 -6.97 -6.38 38.35
C ARG A 477 -7.68 -7.66 38.81
N SER A 478 -7.62 -8.72 38.00
CA SER A 478 -8.15 -10.03 38.38
C SER A 478 -7.41 -11.14 37.62
N PHE A 479 -7.44 -12.35 38.16
CA PHE A 479 -6.92 -13.53 37.49
C PHE A 479 -7.57 -13.74 36.11
N PHE A 480 -8.87 -13.48 36.00
CA PHE A 480 -9.62 -13.59 34.75
C PHE A 480 -9.12 -12.63 33.66
N LEU A 481 -8.87 -11.36 33.99
CA LEU A 481 -8.35 -10.39 33.02
C LEU A 481 -6.92 -10.72 32.60
N LEU A 482 -6.11 -11.28 33.50
CA LEU A 482 -4.78 -11.77 33.17
C LEU A 482 -4.87 -12.95 32.19
N LEU A 483 -5.77 -13.89 32.43
CA LEU A 483 -5.99 -15.03 31.55
C LEU A 483 -6.43 -14.58 30.15
N ILE A 484 -7.39 -13.65 30.05
CA ILE A 484 -7.81 -13.07 28.77
C ILE A 484 -6.63 -12.42 28.05
N PHE A 485 -5.80 -11.65 28.76
CA PHE A 485 -4.63 -11.00 28.18
C PHE A 485 -3.63 -12.03 27.63
N LEU A 486 -3.35 -13.09 28.40
CA LEU A 486 -2.42 -14.15 27.98
C LEU A 486 -2.94 -14.94 26.78
N ILE A 487 -4.24 -15.26 26.75
CA ILE A 487 -4.86 -15.92 25.58
C ILE A 487 -4.78 -14.99 24.36
N ALA A 488 -5.15 -13.72 24.52
CA ALA A 488 -5.06 -12.73 23.45
C ALA A 488 -3.63 -12.60 22.91
N LEU A 489 -2.64 -12.60 23.78
CA LEU A 489 -1.23 -12.58 23.42
C LEU A 489 -0.81 -13.83 22.65
N VAL A 490 -1.13 -15.03 23.15
CA VAL A 490 -0.80 -16.31 22.50
C VAL A 490 -1.43 -16.41 21.12
N VAL A 491 -2.72 -16.08 20.98
CA VAL A 491 -3.42 -16.09 19.68
C VAL A 491 -2.78 -15.07 18.73
N SER A 492 -2.47 -13.87 19.20
CA SER A 492 -1.81 -12.85 18.37
C SER A 492 -0.43 -13.31 17.89
N ILE A 493 0.35 -13.96 18.76
CA ILE A 493 1.65 -14.53 18.41
C ILE A 493 1.48 -15.62 17.35
N TYR A 494 0.59 -16.57 17.58
CA TYR A 494 0.31 -17.64 16.63
C TYR A 494 -0.08 -17.09 15.26
N SER A 495 -1.03 -16.15 15.24
CA SER A 495 -1.54 -15.52 14.02
C SER A 495 -0.45 -14.76 13.24
N ALA A 496 0.37 -13.95 13.92
CA ALA A 496 1.48 -13.24 13.28
C ALA A 496 2.60 -14.20 12.80
N HIS A 497 2.78 -15.35 13.47
CA HIS A 497 3.78 -16.35 13.09
C HIS A 497 3.33 -17.26 11.95
N TYR A 498 2.03 -17.48 11.81
CA TYR A 498 1.46 -18.25 10.71
C TYR A 498 1.90 -17.70 9.35
N GLY A 499 1.84 -16.37 9.20
CA GLY A 499 2.29 -15.65 8.00
C GLY A 499 3.79 -15.29 7.96
N PHE A 500 4.60 -15.68 8.95
CA PHE A 500 5.90 -15.00 9.18
C PHE A 500 6.90 -15.11 8.03
N LEU A 501 7.00 -16.27 7.39
CA LEU A 501 7.91 -16.48 6.25
C LEU A 501 7.27 -16.11 4.91
N ASN A 502 5.94 -16.06 4.86
CA ASN A 502 5.21 -15.60 3.70
C ASN A 502 3.95 -14.85 4.16
N PRO A 503 3.97 -13.51 4.23
CA PRO A 503 2.79 -12.73 4.57
C PRO A 503 1.75 -12.68 3.44
N TRP A 504 2.06 -13.21 2.25
CA TRP A 504 1.19 -13.23 1.07
C TRP A 504 0.52 -14.61 0.92
N GLN A 505 -0.17 -14.98 1.98
CA GLN A 505 -1.08 -16.11 2.02
C GLN A 505 -2.30 -15.75 2.86
N ASN A 506 -3.40 -16.45 2.63
CA ASN A 506 -4.61 -16.31 3.42
C ASN A 506 -4.35 -16.49 4.92
N PRO A 507 -5.02 -15.72 5.80
CA PRO A 507 -4.88 -15.90 7.23
C PRO A 507 -5.44 -17.25 7.68
N TRP A 508 -4.95 -17.78 8.80
CA TRP A 508 -5.33 -19.09 9.32
C TRP A 508 -6.85 -19.34 9.54
N PRO A 509 -7.72 -18.34 9.82
CA PRO A 509 -9.16 -18.58 9.88
C PRO A 509 -9.82 -18.67 8.49
N TYR A 510 -9.07 -18.37 7.43
CA TYR A 510 -9.51 -18.36 6.03
C TYR A 510 -8.87 -19.50 5.20
N SER A 511 -8.16 -20.44 5.85
CA SER A 511 -7.61 -21.59 5.14
C SER A 511 -8.72 -22.62 4.88
N ASN A 512 -9.12 -22.73 3.60
CA ASN A 512 -9.79 -23.93 3.07
C ASN A 512 -8.78 -25.06 2.91
#